data_AF-A0A9Q9B7F2-F1
#
_entry.id   AF-A0A9Q9B7F2-F1
#
_cell.length_a   1.000
_cell.length_b   1.000
_cell.length_c   1.000
_cell.angle_alpha   90.00
_cell.angle_beta   90.00
_cell.angle_gamma   90.00
#
_symmetry.space_group_name_H-M   'P 1'
#
loop_
_entity.id
_entity.type
_entity.pdbx_description
1 polymer ?
#
loop_
_entity_poly.entity_id
_entity_poly.type
_entity_poly.pdbx_seq_one_letter_code
_entity_poly.pdbx_strand_id
1 'polypeptide(L)'
;MNIVLFSADDFLNGDCVQSYCVNSDLSDLIGKRFLQNAEDGCCVFYKNDERYQHIKKVLHLKEGDAFKAGLINGNIGEALISHLSEEKIVFSFSPNRADKIEDRTDADRIERKPLPLPPIKIILGFPRPIQLRRILRDAASLGFAEIILCGTELGERSYLRSNLSSPEEIKKYIIDGISQAGQTLMPEFSFCNSVKEALKDLSDTSFSGSKVLLDIGDFPSLSTFKMQEGEDLTIAIGSERGWTQNERETFLAEGFVSYSMGKRILRTETAITSALAVLLANNGFWG
;
A
#
# COMPACT_ATOMS: atom_id res chain seq x y z
N MET A 1 -2.20 13.48 -2.75
CA MET A 1 -1.11 14.01 -3.60
C MET A 1 -0.44 12.77 -4.18
N ASN A 2 -0.60 12.48 -5.47
CA ASN A 2 -0.17 11.19 -6.00
C ASN A 2 1.33 11.23 -6.30
N ILE A 3 2.08 10.26 -5.78
CA ILE A 3 3.50 10.08 -6.16
C ILE A 3 3.63 8.97 -7.18
N VAL A 4 4.55 9.10 -8.13
CA VAL A 4 4.82 8.04 -9.12
C VAL A 4 5.81 7.05 -8.51
N LEU A 5 5.40 5.79 -8.38
CA LEU A 5 6.23 4.73 -7.80
C LEU A 5 7.08 4.02 -8.86
N PHE A 6 8.31 3.69 -8.49
CA PHE A 6 9.25 2.94 -9.32
C PHE A 6 10.01 1.87 -8.53
N SER A 7 10.59 0.88 -9.22
CA SER A 7 11.36 -0.22 -8.62
C SER A 7 12.81 -0.21 -9.10
N ALA A 8 13.60 -1.14 -8.56
CA ALA A 8 14.97 -1.39 -9.02
C ALA A 8 15.04 -1.79 -10.51
N ASP A 9 13.97 -2.35 -11.07
CA ASP A 9 13.92 -2.80 -12.47
C ASP A 9 13.81 -1.63 -13.46
N ASP A 10 13.45 -0.44 -12.96
CA ASP A 10 13.30 0.77 -13.77
C ASP A 10 14.63 1.51 -13.98
N PHE A 11 15.73 1.09 -13.33
CA PHE A 11 17.04 1.70 -13.52
C PHE A 11 17.66 1.31 -14.86
N LEU A 12 18.22 2.28 -15.57
CA LEU A 12 18.98 2.01 -16.79
C LEU A 12 20.31 1.34 -16.47
N ASN A 13 20.70 0.37 -17.28
CA ASN A 13 22.04 -0.22 -17.25
C ASN A 13 23.12 0.82 -17.56
N GLY A 14 24.32 0.66 -16.97
CA GLY A 14 25.39 1.66 -16.95
C GLY A 14 25.78 2.28 -18.29
N ASP A 15 25.72 1.54 -19.39
CA ASP A 15 26.04 2.05 -20.74
C ASP A 15 25.02 3.09 -21.25
N CYS A 16 23.75 2.99 -20.84
CA CYS A 16 22.71 3.95 -21.22
C CYS A 16 22.80 5.26 -20.41
N VAL A 17 23.30 5.20 -19.18
CA VAL A 17 23.42 6.37 -18.29
C VAL A 17 24.35 7.43 -18.90
N GLN A 18 25.46 7.02 -19.53
CA GLN A 18 26.39 7.96 -20.15
C GLN A 18 25.77 8.78 -21.29
N SER A 19 24.81 8.21 -22.04
CA SER A 19 24.19 8.87 -23.19
C SER A 19 23.16 9.94 -22.81
N TYR A 20 22.56 9.87 -21.62
CA TYR A 20 21.52 10.80 -21.18
C TYR A 20 21.96 11.71 -20.02
N CYS A 21 23.03 11.35 -19.31
CA CYS A 21 23.40 12.02 -18.06
C CYS A 21 24.74 12.82 -18.22
N VAL A 22 25.40 12.80 -19.40
CA VAL A 22 26.73 13.43 -19.68
C VAL A 22 26.70 14.49 -20.80
N ASN A 23 25.60 15.23 -20.99
CA ASN A 23 25.64 16.46 -21.79
C ASN A 23 25.90 17.66 -20.89
N SER A 24 26.89 18.49 -21.23
CA SER A 24 27.30 19.67 -20.46
C SER A 24 26.14 20.65 -20.18
N ASP A 25 25.12 20.69 -21.05
CA ASP A 25 23.92 21.52 -20.89
C ASP A 25 22.90 20.95 -19.88
N LEU A 26 22.93 19.63 -19.59
CA LEU A 26 22.08 19.04 -18.56
C LEU A 26 22.53 19.44 -17.15
N SER A 27 23.79 19.85 -16.95
CA SER A 27 24.24 20.31 -15.64
C SER A 27 23.52 21.59 -15.16
N ASP A 28 23.12 22.45 -16.10
CA ASP A 28 22.32 23.64 -15.82
C ASP A 28 20.82 23.30 -15.62
N LEU A 29 20.29 22.31 -16.37
CA LEU A 29 18.88 21.89 -16.29
C LEU A 29 18.58 21.00 -15.07
N ILE A 30 19.53 20.12 -14.72
CA ILE A 30 19.38 19.17 -13.60
C ILE A 30 19.31 19.91 -12.26
N GLY A 31 19.80 21.14 -12.17
CA GLY A 31 19.81 21.90 -10.94
C GLY A 31 20.76 21.27 -9.91
N LYS A 32 21.40 22.10 -9.09
CA LYS A 32 22.42 21.65 -8.11
C LYS A 32 21.90 20.58 -7.13
N ARG A 33 20.58 20.47 -6.94
CA ARG A 33 19.91 19.50 -6.04
C ARG A 33 19.99 18.06 -6.55
N PHE A 34 19.88 17.84 -7.87
CA PHE A 34 19.85 16.49 -8.46
C PHE A 34 21.25 16.02 -8.92
N LEU A 35 22.21 16.94 -9.10
CA LEU A 35 23.60 16.62 -9.47
C LEU A 35 24.43 16.02 -8.32
N GLN A 36 24.09 16.30 -7.06
CA GLN A 36 24.92 15.87 -5.91
C GLN A 36 24.82 14.37 -5.58
N ASN A 37 23.86 13.64 -6.15
CA ASN A 37 23.64 12.20 -5.91
C ASN A 37 23.53 11.41 -7.24
N ALA A 38 24.18 11.88 -8.31
CA ALA A 38 24.14 11.23 -9.63
C ALA A 38 24.80 9.83 -9.68
N GLU A 39 25.28 9.30 -8.55
CA GLU A 39 25.74 7.91 -8.42
C GLU A 39 24.60 6.88 -8.51
N ASP A 40 23.33 7.30 -8.33
CA ASP A 40 22.18 6.39 -8.31
C ASP A 40 21.60 6.03 -9.70
N GLY A 41 22.15 6.56 -10.80
CA GLY A 41 21.72 6.21 -12.16
C GLY A 41 20.40 6.86 -12.61
N CYS A 42 20.12 6.74 -13.91
CA CYS A 42 18.94 7.33 -14.56
C CYS A 42 17.87 6.23 -14.73
N CYS A 43 16.59 6.53 -14.46
CA CYS A 43 15.47 5.58 -14.54
C CYS A 43 14.69 5.75 -15.85
N VAL A 44 13.93 4.73 -16.26
CA VAL A 44 13.16 4.73 -17.51
C VAL A 44 11.76 4.16 -17.35
N PHE A 45 10.78 4.81 -17.99
CA PHE A 45 9.46 4.23 -18.27
C PHE A 45 9.22 4.16 -19.77
N TYR A 46 8.79 3.02 -20.28
CA TYR A 46 8.49 2.81 -21.70
C TYR A 46 7.03 3.13 -22.03
N LYS A 47 6.73 3.37 -23.31
CA LYS A 47 5.39 3.78 -23.77
C LYS A 47 4.24 2.85 -23.35
N ASN A 48 4.50 1.56 -23.13
CA ASN A 48 3.47 0.60 -22.73
C ASN A 48 3.25 0.57 -21.21
N ASP A 49 4.04 1.31 -20.45
CA ASP A 49 3.93 1.45 -19.00
C ASP A 49 2.80 2.43 -18.64
N GLU A 50 1.96 2.06 -17.67
CA GLU A 50 0.88 2.92 -17.20
C GLU A 50 1.41 4.23 -16.59
N ARG A 51 2.61 4.21 -15.99
CA ARG A 51 3.27 5.38 -15.42
C ARG A 51 3.72 6.36 -16.50
N TYR A 52 4.25 5.86 -17.62
CA TYR A 52 4.53 6.70 -18.80
C TYR A 52 3.25 7.39 -19.28
N GLN A 53 2.18 6.61 -19.43
CA GLN A 53 0.90 7.14 -19.90
C GLN A 53 0.32 8.16 -18.93
N HIS A 54 0.43 7.92 -17.63
CA HIS A 54 0.01 8.87 -16.59
C HIS A 54 0.78 10.19 -16.68
N ILE A 55 2.11 10.14 -16.74
CA ILE A 55 2.95 11.35 -16.82
C ILE A 55 2.61 12.16 -18.08
N LYS A 56 2.45 11.50 -19.24
CA LYS A 56 2.22 12.20 -20.52
C LYS A 56 0.77 12.67 -20.70
N LYS A 57 -0.22 11.82 -20.40
CA LYS A 57 -1.64 12.06 -20.72
C LYS A 57 -2.44 12.67 -19.59
N VAL A 58 -1.99 12.54 -18.35
CA VAL A 58 -2.72 13.07 -17.18
C VAL A 58 -1.96 14.24 -16.57
N LEU A 59 -0.66 14.08 -16.31
CA LEU A 59 0.16 15.15 -15.73
C LEU A 59 0.64 16.16 -16.79
N HIS A 60 0.68 15.77 -18.07
CA HIS A 60 1.10 16.60 -19.20
C HIS A 60 2.53 17.20 -19.04
N LEU A 61 3.42 16.46 -18.40
CA LEU A 61 4.80 16.88 -18.15
C LEU A 61 5.69 16.74 -19.39
N LYS A 62 6.74 17.55 -19.43
CA LYS A 62 7.72 17.67 -20.53
C LYS A 62 9.15 17.48 -20.02
N GLU A 63 10.11 17.42 -20.94
CA GLU A 63 11.53 17.48 -20.58
C GLU A 63 11.84 18.72 -19.72
N GLY A 64 12.60 18.54 -18.65
CA GLY A 64 12.89 19.57 -17.67
C GLY A 64 11.86 19.74 -16.55
N ASP A 65 10.67 19.12 -16.66
CA ASP A 65 9.68 19.14 -15.58
C ASP A 65 10.03 18.12 -14.48
N ALA A 66 9.64 18.44 -13.25
CA ALA A 66 9.78 17.56 -12.09
C ALA A 66 8.43 17.01 -11.62
N PHE A 67 8.44 15.81 -11.04
CA PHE A 67 7.28 15.18 -10.41
C PHE A 67 7.64 14.50 -9.10
N LYS A 68 6.65 14.32 -8.21
CA LYS A 68 6.87 13.56 -6.97
C LYS A 68 6.99 12.07 -7.30
N ALA A 69 8.03 11.43 -6.78
CA ALA A 69 8.32 10.04 -7.03
C ALA A 69 8.77 9.32 -5.76
N GLY A 70 8.71 7.99 -5.77
CA GLY A 70 9.20 7.19 -4.67
C GLY A 70 9.65 5.81 -5.12
N LEU A 71 10.78 5.36 -4.58
CA LEU A 71 11.24 3.99 -4.76
C LEU A 71 10.37 3.08 -3.88
N ILE A 72 9.78 2.03 -4.44
CA ILE A 72 9.01 1.04 -3.67
C ILE A 72 9.91 0.47 -2.55
N ASN A 73 9.41 0.47 -1.32
CA ASN A 73 10.15 0.14 -0.09
C ASN A 73 11.37 1.03 0.18
N GLY A 74 11.41 2.23 -0.39
CA GLY A 74 12.52 3.17 -0.31
C GLY A 74 12.08 4.60 -0.02
N ASN A 75 12.95 5.55 -0.35
CA ASN A 75 12.73 6.96 -0.05
C ASN A 75 11.68 7.59 -0.97
N ILE A 76 11.06 8.66 -0.45
CA ILE A 76 10.22 9.59 -1.22
C ILE A 76 11.09 10.76 -1.67
N GLY A 77 10.82 11.29 -2.87
CA GLY A 77 11.62 12.33 -3.47
C GLY A 77 10.94 13.02 -4.65
N GLU A 78 11.78 13.68 -5.43
CA GLU A 78 11.39 14.28 -6.70
C GLU A 78 12.15 13.58 -7.83
N ALA A 79 11.50 13.45 -8.96
CA ALA A 79 12.08 12.96 -10.20
C ALA A 79 12.09 14.09 -11.22
N LEU A 80 13.20 14.26 -11.93
CA LEU A 80 13.35 15.25 -13.00
C LEU A 80 13.44 14.55 -14.35
N ILE A 81 12.55 14.91 -15.27
CA ILE A 81 12.52 14.33 -16.62
C ILE A 81 13.72 14.87 -17.42
N SER A 82 14.69 13.99 -17.67
CA SER A 82 15.87 14.32 -18.49
C SER A 82 15.63 14.10 -19.98
N HIS A 83 14.73 13.17 -20.34
CA HIS A 83 14.35 12.93 -21.73
C HIS A 83 12.90 12.42 -21.83
N LEU A 84 12.16 12.88 -22.84
CA LEU A 84 10.79 12.45 -23.12
C LEU A 84 10.60 12.31 -24.64
N SER A 85 10.23 11.11 -25.06
CA SER A 85 9.92 10.78 -26.45
C SER A 85 8.59 10.01 -26.55
N GLU A 86 8.16 9.67 -27.77
CA GLU A 86 7.02 8.78 -27.99
C GLU A 86 7.25 7.34 -27.48
N GLU A 87 8.50 6.95 -27.25
CA GLU A 87 8.86 5.57 -26.87
C GLU A 87 9.17 5.41 -25.38
N LYS A 88 9.71 6.44 -24.74
CA LYS A 88 10.13 6.38 -23.33
C LYS A 88 10.25 7.76 -22.66
N ILE A 89 10.17 7.74 -21.34
CA ILE A 89 10.57 8.82 -20.43
C ILE A 89 11.81 8.35 -19.68
N VAL A 90 12.84 9.18 -19.65
CA VAL A 90 14.03 9.00 -18.81
C VAL A 90 14.01 10.10 -17.77
N PHE A 91 14.30 9.75 -16.52
CA PHE A 91 14.33 10.69 -15.42
C PHE A 91 15.45 10.37 -14.44
N SER A 92 15.87 11.38 -13.68
CA SER A 92 16.75 11.20 -12.51
C SER A 92 15.92 11.33 -11.24
N PHE A 93 16.25 10.58 -10.19
CA PHE A 93 15.56 10.65 -8.91
C PHE A 93 16.44 11.26 -7.84
N SER A 94 15.89 12.19 -7.06
CA SER A 94 16.54 12.76 -5.89
C SER A 94 15.64 12.57 -4.67
N PRO A 95 16.05 11.74 -3.69
CA PRO A 95 15.36 11.64 -2.42
C PRO A 95 15.19 13.02 -1.77
N ASN A 96 14.09 13.24 -1.06
CA ASN A 96 13.95 14.47 -0.28
C ASN A 96 15.10 14.58 0.72
N ARG A 97 15.61 15.79 0.91
CA ARG A 97 16.60 16.02 1.96
C ARG A 97 15.89 15.79 3.29
N ALA A 98 16.64 15.29 4.27
CA ALA A 98 16.17 15.37 5.65
C ALA A 98 16.23 16.86 6.00
N ASP A 99 15.15 17.59 5.72
CA ASP A 99 15.10 18.99 6.09
C ASP A 99 15.14 19.07 7.62
N LYS A 100 16.06 19.91 8.12
CA LYS A 100 16.15 20.28 9.52
C LYS A 100 14.78 20.80 9.95
N ILE A 101 14.33 20.31 11.10
CA ILE A 101 13.01 20.50 11.69
C ILE A 101 12.86 21.94 12.20
N GLU A 102 13.04 22.96 11.37
CA GLU A 102 12.91 24.36 11.81
C GLU A 102 12.24 25.17 10.68
N ASP A 103 11.00 25.61 10.93
CA ASP A 103 10.29 26.71 10.26
C ASP A 103 9.50 26.50 8.95
N ARG A 104 9.07 25.28 8.59
CA ARG A 104 7.98 25.12 7.59
C ARG A 104 6.70 24.60 8.23
N THR A 105 5.60 25.32 7.97
CA THR A 105 4.22 24.95 8.33
C THR A 105 3.92 23.52 7.89
N ASP A 106 3.31 22.74 8.78
CA ASP A 106 3.21 21.26 8.71
C ASP A 106 2.62 20.68 7.42
N ALA A 107 1.91 21.47 6.61
CA ALA A 107 1.27 21.03 5.37
C ALA A 107 2.23 20.70 4.21
N ASP A 108 3.48 21.20 4.23
CA ASP A 108 4.47 21.02 3.16
C ASP A 108 5.72 20.24 3.60
N ARG A 109 5.67 19.54 4.74
CA ARG A 109 6.73 18.60 5.14
C ARG A 109 6.80 17.47 4.12
N ILE A 110 7.73 17.54 3.18
CA ILE A 110 7.97 16.44 2.25
C ILE A 110 8.86 15.44 2.97
N GLU A 111 8.24 14.42 3.58
CA GLU A 111 8.96 13.38 4.31
C GLU A 111 9.97 12.69 3.37
N ARG A 112 11.18 12.47 3.89
CA ARG A 112 12.23 11.70 3.19
C ARG A 112 11.95 10.20 3.24
N LYS A 113 11.51 9.74 4.41
CA LYS A 113 11.18 8.34 4.67
C LYS A 113 9.66 8.20 4.64
N PRO A 114 9.14 7.07 4.14
CA PRO A 114 7.72 6.78 4.28
C PRO A 114 7.35 6.60 5.76
N LEU A 115 6.08 6.82 6.04
CA LEU A 115 5.48 6.45 7.32
C LEU A 115 5.60 4.93 7.51
N PRO A 116 5.93 4.45 8.73
CA PRO A 116 5.92 3.02 9.00
C PRO A 116 4.52 2.45 8.79
N LEU A 117 4.45 1.22 8.28
CA LEU A 117 3.16 0.54 8.16
C LEU A 117 2.58 0.29 9.56
N PRO A 118 1.29 0.60 9.80
CA PRO A 118 0.60 0.18 11.01
C PRO A 118 0.69 -1.35 11.14
N PRO A 119 1.02 -1.92 12.32
CA PRO A 119 1.20 -3.36 12.54
C PRO A 119 -0.15 -4.10 12.58
N ILE A 120 -0.94 -3.92 11.53
CA ILE A 120 -2.27 -4.47 11.35
C ILE A 120 -2.21 -5.54 10.26
N LYS A 121 -2.49 -6.78 10.64
CA LYS A 121 -2.72 -7.91 9.76
C LYS A 121 -4.22 -8.08 9.52
N ILE A 122 -4.63 -8.14 8.27
CA ILE A 122 -6.03 -8.31 7.87
C ILE A 122 -6.23 -9.73 7.36
N ILE A 123 -7.11 -10.50 8.00
CA ILE A 123 -7.66 -11.73 7.41
C ILE A 123 -8.96 -11.35 6.73
N LEU A 124 -8.98 -11.42 5.40
CA LEU A 124 -10.14 -11.04 4.59
C LEU A 124 -10.72 -12.28 3.90
N GLY A 125 -11.97 -12.60 4.22
CA GLY A 125 -12.74 -13.56 3.44
C GLY A 125 -12.84 -13.09 1.99
N PHE A 126 -12.41 -13.92 1.04
CA PHE A 126 -12.23 -13.53 -0.35
C PHE A 126 -13.50 -12.90 -0.94
N PRO A 127 -13.52 -11.58 -1.22
CA PRO A 127 -14.69 -10.91 -1.75
C PRO A 127 -14.74 -11.08 -3.26
N ARG A 128 -15.86 -10.69 -3.86
CA ARG A 128 -15.98 -10.69 -5.32
C ARG A 128 -14.88 -9.85 -5.99
N PRO A 129 -14.41 -10.23 -7.20
CA PRO A 129 -13.28 -9.58 -7.85
C PRO A 129 -13.38 -8.05 -8.00
N ILE A 130 -14.58 -7.51 -8.31
CA ILE A 130 -14.73 -6.06 -8.48
C ILE A 130 -14.66 -5.30 -7.15
N GLN A 131 -15.09 -5.92 -6.05
CA GLN A 131 -14.97 -5.40 -4.68
C GLN A 131 -13.52 -5.48 -4.21
N LEU A 132 -12.85 -6.60 -4.45
CA LEU A 132 -11.45 -6.81 -4.04
C LEU A 132 -10.54 -5.70 -4.55
N ARG A 133 -10.67 -5.32 -5.84
CA ARG A 133 -9.89 -4.22 -6.43
C ARG A 133 -10.04 -2.89 -5.68
N ARG A 134 -11.25 -2.58 -5.21
CA ARG A 134 -11.54 -1.34 -4.45
C ARG A 134 -10.96 -1.44 -3.05
N ILE A 135 -11.21 -2.57 -2.39
CA ILE A 135 -10.70 -2.85 -1.05
C ILE A 135 -9.18 -2.70 -0.98
N LEU A 136 -8.45 -3.29 -1.93
CA LEU A 136 -6.98 -3.23 -1.93
C LEU A 136 -6.46 -1.80 -2.07
N ARG A 137 -7.04 -1.01 -2.97
CA ARG A 137 -6.66 0.41 -3.15
C ARG A 137 -6.95 1.23 -1.91
N ASP A 138 -8.18 1.13 -1.40
CA ASP A 138 -8.64 1.96 -0.30
C ASP A 138 -7.93 1.57 1.00
N ALA A 139 -7.79 0.28 1.29
CA ALA A 139 -7.07 -0.20 2.46
C ALA A 139 -5.57 0.15 2.40
N ALA A 140 -4.92 -0.01 1.25
CA ALA A 140 -3.50 0.33 1.11
C ALA A 140 -3.26 1.84 1.26
N SER A 141 -4.23 2.66 0.87
CA SER A 141 -4.17 4.11 1.07
C SER A 141 -4.25 4.51 2.55
N LEU A 142 -4.94 3.71 3.38
CA LEU A 142 -5.04 3.93 4.82
C LEU A 142 -3.81 3.36 5.57
N GLY A 143 -3.23 2.28 5.06
CA GLY A 143 -2.07 1.61 5.62
C GLY A 143 -2.42 0.39 6.48
N PHE A 144 -1.68 -0.69 6.26
CA PHE A 144 -1.69 -1.94 7.04
C PHE A 144 -0.38 -2.70 6.77
N ALA A 145 -0.01 -3.66 7.63
CA ALA A 145 1.23 -4.41 7.49
C ALA A 145 1.07 -5.60 6.53
N GLU A 146 -0.01 -6.36 6.69
CA GLU A 146 -0.26 -7.56 5.88
C GLU A 146 -1.76 -7.76 5.59
N ILE A 147 -2.09 -8.31 4.42
CA ILE A 147 -3.44 -8.81 4.10
C ILE A 147 -3.40 -10.26 3.59
N ILE A 148 -4.15 -11.14 4.27
CA ILE A 148 -4.35 -12.53 3.90
C ILE A 148 -5.74 -12.68 3.27
N LEU A 149 -5.79 -13.03 1.99
CA LEU A 149 -7.03 -13.34 1.28
C LEU A 149 -7.38 -14.82 1.48
N CYS A 150 -8.38 -15.10 2.31
CA CYS A 150 -8.73 -16.47 2.71
C CYS A 150 -10.02 -16.98 2.04
N GLY A 151 -9.99 -18.24 1.60
CA GLY A 151 -11.21 -18.95 1.25
C GLY A 151 -12.16 -19.07 2.43
N THR A 152 -13.46 -19.03 2.14
CA THR A 152 -14.54 -19.17 3.14
C THR A 152 -15.48 -20.29 2.73
N GLU A 153 -16.20 -20.89 3.69
CA GLU A 153 -17.12 -22.00 3.46
C GLU A 153 -18.26 -21.63 2.50
N LEU A 154 -18.75 -20.38 2.57
CA LEU A 154 -19.80 -19.86 1.70
C LEU A 154 -19.27 -19.10 0.48
N GLY A 155 -17.95 -18.97 0.35
CA GLY A 155 -17.30 -18.26 -0.74
C GLY A 155 -17.28 -19.04 -2.05
N GLU A 156 -17.26 -18.33 -3.17
CA GLU A 156 -17.07 -18.98 -4.47
C GLU A 156 -15.61 -19.36 -4.66
N ARG A 157 -15.32 -20.67 -4.61
CA ARG A 157 -13.96 -21.22 -4.77
C ARG A 157 -13.28 -20.83 -6.08
N SER A 158 -14.05 -20.47 -7.10
CA SER A 158 -13.55 -19.97 -8.39
C SER A 158 -12.84 -18.62 -8.26
N TYR A 159 -13.15 -17.80 -7.25
CA TYR A 159 -12.54 -16.50 -7.07
C TYR A 159 -11.07 -16.59 -6.72
N LEU A 160 -10.69 -17.52 -5.82
CA LEU A 160 -9.29 -17.82 -5.50
C LEU A 160 -8.49 -18.27 -6.73
N ARG A 161 -9.16 -18.86 -7.73
CA ARG A 161 -8.55 -19.34 -8.98
C ARG A 161 -8.66 -18.35 -10.14
N SER A 162 -9.21 -17.17 -9.91
CA SER A 162 -9.37 -16.16 -10.95
C SER A 162 -8.04 -15.48 -11.26
N ASN A 163 -7.90 -14.88 -12.45
CA ASN A 163 -6.71 -14.08 -12.80
C ASN A 163 -6.46 -12.91 -11.83
N LEU A 164 -7.50 -12.46 -11.10
CA LEU A 164 -7.36 -11.41 -10.09
C LEU A 164 -6.60 -11.89 -8.85
N SER A 165 -6.49 -13.21 -8.63
CA SER A 165 -5.63 -13.78 -7.60
C SER A 165 -4.17 -13.90 -8.03
N SER A 166 -3.82 -13.46 -9.25
CA SER A 166 -2.41 -13.37 -9.61
C SER A 166 -1.72 -12.33 -8.70
N PRO A 167 -0.55 -12.64 -8.15
CA PRO A 167 0.20 -11.69 -7.33
C PRO A 167 0.45 -10.35 -8.03
N GLU A 168 0.60 -10.35 -9.35
CA GLU A 168 0.83 -9.16 -10.17
C GLU A 168 -0.38 -8.22 -10.18
N GLU A 169 -1.60 -8.76 -10.33
CA GLU A 169 -2.83 -7.95 -10.28
C GLU A 169 -3.06 -7.37 -8.89
N ILE A 170 -2.90 -8.15 -7.82
CA ILE A 170 -3.03 -7.62 -6.45
C ILE A 170 -2.01 -6.51 -6.19
N LYS A 171 -0.76 -6.75 -6.56
CA LYS A 171 0.34 -5.79 -6.42
C LYS A 171 0.01 -4.47 -7.10
N LYS A 172 -0.61 -4.50 -8.29
CA LYS A 172 -1.06 -3.30 -9.00
C LYS A 172 -2.05 -2.46 -8.17
N TYR A 173 -3.08 -3.06 -7.59
CA TYR A 173 -4.08 -2.33 -6.82
C TYR A 173 -3.54 -1.80 -5.48
N ILE A 174 -2.61 -2.53 -4.86
CA ILE A 174 -1.91 -2.06 -3.65
C ILE A 174 -1.00 -0.87 -4.00
N ILE A 175 -0.20 -0.97 -5.07
CA ILE A 175 0.66 0.12 -5.56
C ILE A 175 -0.17 1.36 -5.89
N ASP A 176 -1.33 1.21 -6.54
CA ASP A 176 -2.26 2.32 -6.80
C ASP A 176 -2.65 3.05 -5.50
N GLY A 177 -2.97 2.31 -4.43
CA GLY A 177 -3.35 2.90 -3.14
C GLY A 177 -2.19 3.59 -2.44
N ILE A 178 -1.04 2.92 -2.37
CA ILE A 178 0.20 3.48 -1.79
C ILE A 178 0.61 4.77 -2.50
N SER A 179 0.55 4.78 -3.84
CA SER A 179 0.85 5.94 -4.68
C SER A 179 -0.07 7.13 -4.36
N GLN A 180 -1.37 6.90 -4.19
CA GLN A 180 -2.34 7.94 -3.85
C GLN A 180 -2.14 8.51 -2.44
N ALA A 181 -1.72 7.65 -1.50
CA ALA A 181 -1.35 8.05 -0.14
C ALA A 181 -0.01 8.80 -0.07
N GLY A 182 0.75 8.84 -1.17
CA GLY A 182 2.08 9.46 -1.18
C GLY A 182 3.11 8.68 -0.36
N GLN A 183 2.91 7.36 -0.21
CA GLN A 183 3.78 6.47 0.55
C GLN A 183 4.56 5.55 -0.38
N THR A 184 5.52 4.78 0.15
CA THR A 184 6.33 3.85 -0.65
C THR A 184 6.43 2.45 -0.07
N LEU A 185 6.06 2.24 1.20
CA LEU A 185 6.13 0.91 1.82
C LEU A 185 5.02 0.02 1.28
N MET A 186 5.41 -1.17 0.84
CA MET A 186 4.53 -2.20 0.32
C MET A 186 4.08 -3.13 1.45
N PRO A 187 2.78 -3.20 1.78
CA PRO A 187 2.25 -4.23 2.65
C PRO A 187 2.47 -5.62 2.07
N GLU A 188 2.64 -6.60 2.95
CA GLU A 188 2.67 -8.00 2.57
C GLU A 188 1.25 -8.46 2.18
N PHE A 189 1.17 -9.43 1.27
CA PHE A 189 -0.10 -10.06 0.93
C PHE A 189 0.09 -11.53 0.60
N SER A 190 -0.89 -12.34 0.97
CA SER A 190 -0.88 -13.78 0.73
C SER A 190 -2.29 -14.33 0.50
N PHE A 191 -2.34 -15.59 0.07
CA PHE A 191 -3.61 -16.30 -0.19
C PHE A 191 -3.61 -17.64 0.54
N CYS A 192 -4.77 -18.02 1.05
CA CYS A 192 -4.97 -19.35 1.60
C CYS A 192 -6.38 -19.88 1.29
N ASN A 193 -6.57 -21.19 1.39
CA ASN A 193 -7.80 -21.83 0.95
C ASN A 193 -8.89 -21.85 2.03
N SER A 194 -8.55 -21.55 3.28
CA SER A 194 -9.50 -21.60 4.39
C SER A 194 -9.07 -20.72 5.57
N VAL A 195 -10.04 -20.38 6.42
CA VAL A 195 -9.80 -19.74 7.73
C VAL A 195 -8.76 -20.51 8.56
N LYS A 196 -8.84 -21.85 8.59
CA LYS A 196 -7.88 -22.69 9.32
C LYS A 196 -6.44 -22.53 8.81
N GLU A 197 -6.26 -22.36 7.50
CA GLU A 197 -4.93 -22.09 6.94
C GLU A 197 -4.44 -20.69 7.29
N ALA A 198 -5.32 -19.67 7.25
CA ALA A 198 -4.98 -18.30 7.63
C ALA A 198 -4.51 -18.17 9.09
N LEU A 199 -4.98 -19.07 9.96
CA LEU A 199 -4.69 -19.04 11.39
C LEU A 199 -3.45 -19.86 11.80
N LYS A 200 -2.85 -20.64 10.89
CA LYS A 200 -1.70 -21.52 11.21
C LYS A 200 -0.56 -20.76 11.88
N ASP A 201 -0.16 -19.63 11.31
CA ASP A 201 0.98 -18.87 11.82
C ASP A 201 0.63 -18.05 13.08
N LEU A 202 -0.67 -17.87 13.37
CA LEU A 202 -1.18 -17.20 14.58
C LEU A 202 -1.42 -18.15 15.75
N SER A 203 -1.32 -19.46 15.51
CA SER A 203 -1.40 -20.50 16.53
C SER A 203 -0.07 -20.74 17.24
N ASP A 204 1.01 -20.09 16.77
CA ASP A 204 2.28 -20.07 17.49
C ASP A 204 2.12 -19.27 18.80
N THR A 205 2.50 -19.88 19.92
CA THR A 205 2.46 -19.28 21.26
C THR A 205 3.28 -17.98 21.39
N SER A 206 4.08 -17.66 20.37
CA SER A 206 4.91 -16.46 20.29
C SER A 206 4.14 -15.20 19.86
N PHE A 207 2.94 -15.32 19.26
CA PHE A 207 2.14 -14.15 18.91
C PHE A 207 1.54 -13.52 20.18
N SER A 208 1.98 -12.31 20.51
CA SER A 208 1.58 -11.58 21.71
C SER A 208 0.61 -10.42 21.46
N GLY A 209 0.10 -10.31 20.22
CA GLY A 209 -0.79 -9.22 19.81
C GLY A 209 -2.27 -9.49 20.03
N SER A 210 -3.07 -8.46 19.77
CA SER A 210 -4.53 -8.51 19.83
C SER A 210 -5.14 -9.21 18.59
N LYS A 211 -6.24 -9.93 18.81
CA LYS A 211 -7.00 -10.64 17.76
C LYS A 211 -8.46 -10.19 17.76
N VAL A 212 -8.90 -9.53 16.69
CA VAL A 212 -10.24 -8.94 16.55
C VAL A 212 -11.03 -9.66 15.46
N LEU A 213 -12.23 -10.14 15.80
CA LEU A 213 -13.19 -10.66 14.82
C LEU A 213 -14.27 -9.62 14.58
N LEU A 214 -14.35 -9.09 13.35
CA LEU A 214 -15.42 -8.18 12.98
C LEU A 214 -16.65 -8.98 12.56
N ASP A 215 -17.77 -8.78 13.25
CA ASP A 215 -19.00 -9.52 12.99
C ASP A 215 -20.27 -8.70 13.27
N ILE A 216 -21.38 -9.19 12.73
CA ILE A 216 -22.70 -8.60 12.92
C ILE A 216 -23.34 -9.25 14.15
N GLY A 217 -23.65 -8.44 15.17
CA GLY A 217 -24.26 -8.93 16.39
C GLY A 217 -24.22 -7.89 17.51
N ASP A 218 -24.64 -8.32 18.69
CA ASP A 218 -24.55 -7.50 19.91
C ASP A 218 -23.17 -7.71 20.57
N PHE A 219 -22.16 -7.11 19.95
CA PHE A 219 -20.77 -7.14 20.41
C PHE A 219 -20.30 -5.72 20.77
N PRO A 220 -19.28 -5.57 21.63
CA PRO A 220 -18.65 -4.28 21.89
C PRO A 220 -18.32 -3.55 20.58
N SER A 221 -18.46 -2.22 20.58
CA SER A 221 -18.17 -1.45 19.38
C SER A 221 -16.68 -1.45 19.10
N LEU A 222 -16.27 -1.61 17.84
CA LEU A 222 -14.85 -1.53 17.45
C LEU A 222 -14.21 -0.20 17.87
N SER A 223 -14.99 0.88 18.02
CA SER A 223 -14.49 2.17 18.50
C SER A 223 -13.98 2.15 19.94
N THR A 224 -14.35 1.14 20.74
CA THR A 224 -13.83 0.97 22.12
C THR A 224 -12.54 0.15 22.16
N PHE A 225 -12.17 -0.51 21.06
CA PHE A 225 -10.91 -1.24 20.98
C PHE A 225 -9.72 -0.28 21.00
N LYS A 226 -8.70 -0.62 21.78
CA LYS A 226 -7.45 0.13 21.92
C LYS A 226 -6.30 -0.87 21.91
N MET A 227 -5.29 -0.55 21.12
CA MET A 227 -4.04 -1.28 21.08
C MET A 227 -3.16 -0.86 22.26
N GLN A 228 -2.42 -1.82 22.82
CA GLN A 228 -1.24 -1.57 23.62
C GLN A 228 -0.11 -1.04 22.75
N GLU A 229 0.73 -0.18 23.32
CA GLU A 229 1.85 0.39 22.59
C GLU A 229 2.82 -0.70 22.11
N GLY A 230 3.12 -0.71 20.81
CA GLY A 230 4.04 -1.67 20.21
C GLY A 230 3.46 -3.08 19.98
N GLU A 231 2.17 -3.32 20.22
CA GLU A 231 1.56 -4.62 19.89
C GLU A 231 1.18 -4.74 18.41
N ASP A 232 1.17 -5.97 17.93
CA ASP A 232 0.56 -6.32 16.64
C ASP A 232 -0.96 -6.51 16.79
N LEU A 233 -1.71 -6.20 15.73
CA LEU A 233 -3.14 -6.49 15.64
C LEU A 233 -3.43 -7.40 14.46
N THR A 234 -4.15 -8.50 14.69
CA THR A 234 -4.83 -9.23 13.62
C THR A 234 -6.33 -8.96 13.66
N ILE A 235 -6.91 -8.52 12.54
CA ILE A 235 -8.35 -8.34 12.38
C ILE A 235 -8.91 -9.25 11.29
N ALA A 236 -9.98 -9.99 11.60
CA ALA A 236 -10.70 -10.84 10.66
C ALA A 236 -12.00 -10.18 10.18
N ILE A 237 -12.16 -10.03 8.87
CA ILE A 237 -13.32 -9.41 8.21
C ILE A 237 -13.87 -10.34 7.12
N GLY A 238 -15.18 -10.64 7.20
CA GLY A 238 -15.83 -11.57 6.29
C GLY A 238 -16.06 -11.02 4.89
N SER A 239 -16.29 -11.92 3.93
CA SER A 239 -16.77 -11.58 2.59
C SER A 239 -18.22 -11.08 2.62
N GLU A 240 -18.86 -10.90 1.47
CA GLU A 240 -20.25 -10.41 1.38
C GLU A 240 -21.27 -11.31 2.10
N ARG A 241 -20.94 -12.58 2.32
CA ARG A 241 -21.79 -13.53 3.06
C ARG A 241 -21.45 -13.63 4.55
N GLY A 242 -20.44 -12.89 5.01
CA GLY A 242 -19.91 -12.97 6.36
C GLY A 242 -19.26 -14.32 6.65
N TRP A 243 -19.08 -14.59 7.94
CA TRP A 243 -18.55 -15.85 8.45
C TRP A 243 -19.67 -16.88 8.67
N THR A 244 -19.38 -18.17 8.54
CA THR A 244 -20.26 -19.23 9.05
C THR A 244 -20.11 -19.40 10.56
N GLN A 245 -21.03 -20.14 11.17
CA GLN A 245 -20.91 -20.48 12.60
C GLN A 245 -19.62 -21.24 12.90
N ASN A 246 -19.24 -22.20 12.05
CA ASN A 246 -18.01 -22.97 12.21
C ASN A 246 -16.75 -22.09 12.06
N GLU A 247 -16.76 -21.12 11.14
CA GLU A 247 -15.66 -20.16 10.99
C GLU A 247 -15.54 -19.25 12.21
N ARG A 248 -16.68 -18.74 12.75
CA ARG A 248 -16.69 -17.98 14.00
C ARG A 248 -16.08 -18.77 15.14
N GLU A 249 -16.52 -20.01 15.34
CA GLU A 249 -16.01 -20.90 16.39
C GLU A 249 -14.50 -21.16 16.21
N THR A 250 -14.03 -21.28 14.97
CA THR A 250 -12.60 -21.42 14.67
C THR A 250 -11.81 -20.18 15.08
N PHE A 251 -12.29 -18.97 14.78
CA PHE A 251 -11.63 -17.73 15.23
C PHE A 251 -11.62 -17.60 16.76
N LEU A 252 -12.75 -17.87 17.41
CA LEU A 252 -12.87 -17.79 18.87
C LEU A 252 -11.95 -18.80 19.57
N ALA A 253 -11.79 -20.00 19.02
CA ALA A 253 -10.85 -21.01 19.55
C ALA A 253 -9.38 -20.54 19.47
N GLU A 254 -9.04 -19.69 18.52
CA GLU A 254 -7.71 -19.07 18.36
C GLU A 254 -7.55 -17.76 19.15
N GLY A 255 -8.51 -17.44 20.03
CA GLY A 255 -8.45 -16.28 20.93
C GLY A 255 -8.90 -14.96 20.32
N PHE A 256 -9.59 -14.97 19.18
CA PHE A 256 -10.21 -13.76 18.65
C PHE A 256 -11.35 -13.28 19.54
N VAL A 257 -11.48 -11.96 19.68
CA VAL A 257 -12.60 -11.31 20.37
C VAL A 257 -13.49 -10.59 19.36
N SER A 258 -14.80 -10.85 19.43
CA SER A 258 -15.77 -10.25 18.51
C SER A 258 -16.06 -8.79 18.81
N TYR A 259 -16.10 -7.97 17.76
CA TYR A 259 -16.50 -6.56 17.79
C TYR A 259 -17.50 -6.24 16.67
N SER A 260 -18.35 -5.24 16.90
CA SER A 260 -19.33 -4.75 15.93
C SER A 260 -19.02 -3.33 15.45
N MET A 261 -19.54 -2.97 14.27
CA MET A 261 -19.48 -1.60 13.72
C MET A 261 -20.85 -0.91 13.77
N GLY A 262 -21.57 -1.10 14.88
CA GLY A 262 -22.91 -0.58 15.10
C GLY A 262 -24.00 -1.43 14.45
N LYS A 263 -25.21 -0.87 14.40
CA LYS A 263 -26.44 -1.62 14.06
C LYS A 263 -26.69 -1.81 12.56
N ARG A 264 -25.95 -1.09 11.69
CA ARG A 264 -26.11 -1.18 10.24
C ARG A 264 -25.19 -2.24 9.69
N ILE A 265 -25.73 -3.13 8.87
CA ILE A 265 -24.93 -4.08 8.10
C ILE A 265 -24.15 -3.29 7.05
N LEU A 266 -22.82 -3.28 7.19
CA LEU A 266 -21.91 -2.65 6.24
C LEU A 266 -21.57 -3.64 5.13
N ARG A 267 -21.35 -3.13 3.91
CA ARG A 267 -20.71 -3.92 2.85
C ARG A 267 -19.26 -4.17 3.22
N THR A 268 -18.68 -5.27 2.76
CA THR A 268 -17.28 -5.64 3.04
C THR A 268 -16.31 -4.49 2.74
N GLU A 269 -16.46 -3.80 1.60
CA GLU A 269 -15.59 -2.67 1.27
C GLU A 269 -15.67 -1.51 2.27
N THR A 270 -16.87 -1.23 2.77
CA THR A 270 -17.12 -0.18 3.77
C THR A 270 -16.65 -0.61 5.15
N ALA A 271 -16.84 -1.89 5.50
CA ALA A 271 -16.42 -2.45 6.78
C ALA A 271 -14.89 -2.37 6.94
N ILE A 272 -14.13 -2.76 5.92
CA ILE A 272 -12.65 -2.74 5.98
C ILE A 272 -12.12 -1.32 6.12
N THR A 273 -12.54 -0.41 5.23
CA THR A 273 -12.07 0.97 5.24
C THR A 273 -12.45 1.70 6.52
N SER A 274 -13.68 1.48 7.01
CA SER A 274 -14.14 2.07 8.27
C SER A 274 -13.42 1.45 9.48
N ALA A 275 -13.16 0.13 9.48
CA ALA A 275 -12.47 -0.53 10.57
C ALA A 275 -11.03 -0.04 10.67
N LEU A 276 -10.31 0.02 9.56
CA LEU A 276 -8.97 0.60 9.50
C LEU A 276 -8.99 2.06 9.99
N ALA A 277 -9.90 2.89 9.49
CA ALA A 277 -10.01 4.28 9.95
C ALA A 277 -10.19 4.41 11.47
N VAL A 278 -11.09 3.61 12.05
CA VAL A 278 -11.33 3.59 13.49
C VAL A 278 -10.09 3.12 14.24
N LEU A 279 -9.44 2.03 13.80
CA LEU A 279 -8.24 1.48 14.43
C LEU A 279 -7.07 2.46 14.36
N LEU A 280 -6.83 3.07 13.20
CA LEU A 280 -5.73 3.99 12.99
C LEU A 280 -5.90 5.26 13.84
N ALA A 281 -7.09 5.86 13.81
CA ALA A 281 -7.40 7.03 14.62
C ALA A 281 -7.34 6.73 16.13
N ASN A 282 -7.88 5.59 16.56
CA ASN A 282 -7.92 5.23 17.98
C ASN A 282 -6.55 4.95 18.58
N ASN A 283 -5.59 4.54 17.76
CA ASN A 283 -4.28 4.05 18.20
C ASN A 283 -3.13 4.97 17.76
N GLY A 284 -3.44 6.23 17.39
CA GLY A 284 -2.44 7.28 17.22
C GLY A 284 -1.69 7.28 15.88
N PHE A 285 -2.13 6.51 14.88
CA PHE A 285 -1.49 6.47 13.56
C PHE A 285 -1.82 7.68 12.67
N TRP A 286 -2.89 8.42 12.99
CA TRP A 286 -3.29 9.64 12.29
C TRP A 286 -3.04 10.92 13.10
N GLY A 287 -2.24 10.82 14.17
CA GLY A 287 -1.91 11.91 15.08
C GLY A 287 -1.02 12.97 14.48
#